data_AF-A0A9D9PV24-F1
#
_entry.id   AF-A0A9D9PV24-F1
#
_cell.length_a   1.000
_cell.length_b   1.000
_cell.length_c   1.000
_cell.angle_alpha   90.00
_cell.angle_beta   90.00
_cell.angle_gamma   90.00
#
_symmetry.space_group_name_H-M   'P 1'
#
loop_
_entity.id
_entity.type
_entity.pdbx_description
1 polymer ?
#
loop_
_entity_poly.entity_id
_entity_poly.type
_entity_poly.pdbx_seq_one_letter_code
_entity_poly.pdbx_strand_id
1 'polypeptide(L)'
;MSATKSNRLRAWLASLQLVCSLLLAVASVMLYQNGRLVSEPERFRSLAETVDSYRTVLENQREVYLGLYAMIPPYRDTVQALDKFVAMNIPFVEKVDELSGLPLINQFRGSIHHITQNLHETLIGLQKTLAATENALDTYTTETHQNVLAAIDNTAKELADLSDLLQQQAQLVRQTTLILLAGGLLTSLVFALNACFHLASLRQED
;
A
#
# COMPACT_ATOMS: atom_id res chain seq x y z
N MET A 1 24.96 -71.15 -27.76
CA MET A 1 24.96 -70.75 -26.33
C MET A 1 25.33 -69.27 -26.07
N SER A 2 25.82 -68.50 -27.06
CA SER A 2 26.17 -67.08 -26.85
C SER A 2 24.95 -66.13 -26.87
N ALA A 3 23.97 -66.37 -27.76
CA ALA A 3 22.81 -65.49 -27.95
C ALA A 3 21.84 -65.47 -26.74
N THR A 4 21.56 -66.62 -26.12
CA THR A 4 20.64 -66.72 -24.97
C THR A 4 21.15 -66.02 -23.70
N LYS A 5 22.47 -65.94 -23.52
CA LYS A 5 23.08 -65.21 -22.40
C LYS A 5 23.05 -63.69 -22.63
N SER A 6 23.15 -63.25 -23.88
CA SER A 6 23.02 -61.85 -24.29
C SER A 6 21.58 -61.32 -24.14
N ASN A 7 20.58 -62.10 -24.55
CA ASN A 7 19.17 -61.70 -24.46
C ASN A 7 18.68 -61.57 -23.00
N ARG A 8 19.12 -62.46 -22.10
CA ARG A 8 18.81 -62.35 -20.66
C ARG A 8 19.41 -61.10 -20.01
N LEU A 9 20.61 -60.70 -20.44
CA LEU A 9 21.29 -59.51 -19.92
C LEU A 9 20.59 -58.22 -20.38
N ARG A 10 20.15 -58.17 -21.66
CA ARG A 10 19.36 -57.05 -22.20
C ARG A 10 17.98 -56.92 -21.54
N ALA A 11 17.28 -58.05 -21.31
CA ALA A 11 16.00 -58.04 -20.60
C ALA A 11 16.13 -57.57 -19.15
N TRP A 12 17.20 -58.00 -18.44
CA TRP A 12 17.49 -57.55 -17.08
C TRP A 12 17.78 -56.04 -17.03
N LEU A 13 18.62 -55.53 -17.94
CA LEU A 13 18.92 -54.10 -18.05
C LEU A 13 17.66 -53.27 -18.35
N ALA A 14 16.80 -53.73 -19.26
CA ALA A 14 15.54 -53.04 -19.56
C ALA A 14 14.56 -53.05 -18.37
N SER A 15 14.49 -54.14 -17.62
CA SER A 15 13.68 -54.21 -16.39
C SER A 15 14.21 -53.27 -15.30
N LEU A 16 15.53 -53.18 -15.14
CA LEU A 16 16.18 -52.24 -14.22
C LEU A 16 15.90 -50.79 -14.63
N GLN A 17 15.94 -50.51 -15.93
CA GLN A 17 15.64 -49.19 -16.50
C GLN A 17 14.19 -48.77 -16.27
N LEU A 18 13.23 -49.71 -16.36
CA LEU A 18 11.83 -49.46 -15.97
C LEU A 18 11.70 -49.12 -14.48
N VAL A 19 12.34 -49.89 -13.61
CA VAL A 19 12.31 -49.62 -12.16
C VAL A 19 12.92 -48.25 -11.84
N CYS A 20 14.06 -47.91 -12.44
CA CYS A 20 14.66 -46.59 -12.31
C CYS A 20 13.75 -45.48 -12.83
N SER A 21 13.06 -45.66 -13.96
CA SER A 21 12.11 -44.68 -14.51
C SER A 21 10.96 -44.40 -13.55
N LEU A 22 10.42 -45.45 -12.92
CA LEU A 22 9.34 -45.34 -11.94
C LEU A 22 9.80 -44.59 -10.69
N LEU A 23 10.98 -44.93 -10.16
CA LEU A 23 11.57 -44.24 -9.01
C LEU A 23 11.82 -42.75 -9.31
N LEU A 24 12.25 -42.44 -10.53
CA LEU A 24 12.51 -41.06 -10.96
C LEU A 24 11.21 -40.26 -11.10
N ALA A 25 10.12 -40.88 -11.56
CA ALA A 25 8.79 -40.28 -11.56
C ALA A 25 8.29 -39.99 -10.14
N VAL A 26 8.40 -40.97 -9.24
CA VAL A 26 7.98 -40.81 -7.83
C VAL A 26 8.81 -39.72 -7.13
N ALA A 27 10.12 -39.71 -7.33
CA ALA A 27 11.01 -38.68 -6.78
C ALA A 27 10.67 -37.29 -7.33
N SER A 28 10.37 -37.17 -8.63
CA SER A 28 9.98 -35.89 -9.25
C SER A 28 8.66 -35.36 -8.69
N VAL A 29 7.68 -36.23 -8.46
CA VAL A 29 6.39 -35.86 -7.85
C VAL A 29 6.57 -35.48 -6.37
N MET A 30 7.37 -36.24 -5.62
CA MET A 30 7.70 -35.92 -4.22
C MET A 30 8.45 -34.59 -4.08
N LEU A 31 9.42 -34.32 -4.96
CA LEU A 31 10.14 -33.04 -5.01
C LEU A 31 9.21 -31.89 -5.38
N TYR A 32 8.25 -32.11 -6.29
CA TYR A 32 7.23 -31.10 -6.62
C TYR A 32 6.30 -30.82 -5.43
N GLN A 33 5.81 -31.85 -4.74
CA GLN A 33 4.94 -31.70 -3.58
C GLN A 33 5.66 -31.01 -2.41
N ASN A 34 6.88 -31.44 -2.08
CA ASN A 34 7.70 -30.81 -1.04
C ASN A 34 8.15 -29.41 -1.43
N GLY A 35 8.55 -29.20 -2.69
CA GLY A 35 8.94 -27.88 -3.21
C GLY A 35 7.78 -26.89 -3.16
N ARG A 36 6.56 -27.32 -3.49
CA ARG A 36 5.34 -26.50 -3.37
C ARG A 36 5.01 -26.12 -1.92
N LEU A 37 5.26 -27.02 -0.96
CA LEU A 37 5.07 -26.77 0.46
C LEU A 37 6.14 -25.84 1.06
N VAL A 38 7.36 -25.88 0.54
CA VAL A 38 8.49 -25.06 1.03
C VAL A 38 8.49 -23.66 0.39
N SER A 39 8.00 -23.53 -0.83
CA SER A 39 8.10 -22.29 -1.61
C SER A 39 6.83 -21.43 -1.65
N GLU A 40 5.77 -21.84 -0.93
CA GLU A 40 4.44 -21.21 -0.74
C GLU A 40 4.19 -19.95 -1.60
N PRO A 41 4.01 -20.10 -2.92
CA PRO A 41 3.79 -18.97 -3.82
C PRO A 41 2.52 -18.19 -3.45
N GLU A 42 1.56 -18.83 -2.79
CA GLU A 42 0.36 -18.17 -2.25
C GLU A 42 0.66 -17.20 -1.10
N ARG A 43 1.72 -17.43 -0.32
CA ARG A 43 2.12 -16.47 0.74
C ARG A 43 2.71 -15.21 0.12
N PHE A 44 3.55 -15.34 -0.91
CA PHE A 44 4.06 -14.18 -1.65
C PHE A 44 2.92 -13.41 -2.34
N ARG A 45 1.94 -14.12 -2.92
CA ARG A 45 0.75 -13.52 -3.53
C ARG A 45 -0.12 -12.79 -2.49
N SER A 46 -0.39 -13.42 -1.36
CA SER A 46 -1.15 -12.83 -0.26
C SER A 46 -0.45 -11.62 0.37
N LEU A 47 0.88 -11.66 0.46
CA LEU A 47 1.67 -10.52 0.93
C LEU A 47 1.62 -9.37 -0.08
N ALA A 48 1.70 -9.65 -1.37
CA ALA A 48 1.54 -8.64 -2.42
C ALA A 48 0.15 -7.97 -2.36
N GLU A 49 -0.92 -8.76 -2.22
CA GLU A 49 -2.29 -8.25 -2.04
C GLU A 49 -2.40 -7.37 -0.78
N THR A 50 -1.72 -7.74 0.30
CA THR A 50 -1.69 -6.93 1.53
C THR A 50 -0.95 -5.61 1.33
N VAL A 51 0.21 -5.64 0.68
CA VAL A 51 1.02 -4.45 0.36
C VAL A 51 0.25 -3.50 -0.56
N ASP A 52 -0.45 -4.01 -1.56
CA ASP A 52 -1.29 -3.21 -2.45
C ASP A 52 -2.52 -2.60 -1.74
N SER A 53 -3.10 -3.31 -0.77
CA SER A 53 -4.13 -2.76 0.10
C SER A 53 -3.60 -1.59 0.94
N TYR A 54 -2.37 -1.65 1.45
CA TYR A 54 -1.75 -0.54 2.18
C TYR A 54 -1.47 0.66 1.27
N ARG A 55 -1.05 0.43 0.03
CA ARG A 55 -0.92 1.49 -0.99
C ARG A 55 -2.25 2.21 -1.21
N THR A 56 -3.33 1.46 -1.38
CA THR A 56 -4.69 2.03 -1.58
C THR A 56 -5.12 2.89 -0.39
N VAL A 57 -4.80 2.48 0.84
CA VAL A 57 -5.07 3.28 2.04
C VAL A 57 -4.28 4.60 2.05
N LEU A 58 -3.00 4.57 1.64
CA LEU A 58 -2.18 5.78 1.52
C LEU A 58 -2.69 6.74 0.45
N GLU A 59 -3.17 6.22 -0.69
CA GLU A 59 -3.81 7.03 -1.74
C GLU A 59 -5.09 7.72 -1.23
N ASN A 60 -5.93 6.99 -0.48
CA ASN A 60 -7.11 7.60 0.16
C ASN A 60 -6.71 8.66 1.20
N GLN A 61 -5.66 8.42 1.99
CA GLN A 61 -5.15 9.41 2.93
C GLN A 61 -4.62 10.66 2.22
N ARG A 62 -3.99 10.50 1.05
CA ARG A 62 -3.54 11.60 0.20
C ARG A 62 -4.71 12.49 -0.24
N GLU A 63 -5.81 11.89 -0.69
CA GLU A 63 -7.02 12.64 -1.08
C GLU A 63 -7.65 13.38 0.09
N VAL A 64 -7.75 12.74 1.26
CA VAL A 64 -8.24 13.39 2.48
C VAL A 64 -7.33 14.55 2.88
N TYR A 65 -6.02 14.36 2.81
CA TYR A 65 -5.04 15.40 3.13
C TYR A 65 -5.13 16.59 2.16
N LEU A 66 -5.28 16.34 0.86
CA LEU A 66 -5.53 17.37 -0.15
C LEU A 66 -6.83 18.14 0.14
N GLY A 67 -7.91 17.45 0.49
CA GLY A 67 -9.19 18.06 0.85
C GLY A 67 -9.07 18.97 2.08
N LEU A 68 -8.36 18.52 3.12
CA LEU A 68 -8.08 19.33 4.31
C LEU A 68 -7.23 20.56 3.97
N TYR A 69 -6.17 20.39 3.17
CA TYR A 69 -5.31 21.52 2.78
C TYR A 69 -6.05 22.52 1.88
N ALA A 70 -6.92 22.06 0.98
CA ALA A 70 -7.75 22.93 0.14
C ALA A 70 -8.73 23.81 0.95
N MET A 71 -9.06 23.42 2.18
CA MET A 71 -9.90 24.22 3.10
C MET A 71 -9.10 25.31 3.83
N ILE A 72 -7.77 25.24 3.86
CA ILE A 72 -6.92 26.21 4.57
C ILE A 72 -7.00 27.62 3.97
N PRO A 73 -6.87 27.82 2.63
CA PRO A 73 -7.02 29.15 2.04
C PRO A 73 -8.37 29.84 2.32
N PRO A 74 -9.55 29.23 2.06
CA PRO A 74 -10.83 29.88 2.34
C PRO A 74 -11.07 30.10 3.84
N TYR A 75 -10.50 29.24 4.69
CA TYR A 75 -10.53 29.46 6.14
C TYR A 75 -9.68 30.66 6.56
N ARG A 76 -8.48 30.82 5.99
CA ARG A 76 -7.62 32.00 6.20
C ARG A 76 -8.31 33.29 5.73
N ASP A 77 -8.97 33.26 4.57
CA ASP A 77 -9.76 34.40 4.09
C ASP A 77 -10.87 34.80 5.09
N THR A 78 -11.51 33.80 5.70
CA THR A 78 -12.55 34.02 6.72
C THR A 78 -11.96 34.63 8.00
N VAL A 79 -10.81 34.14 8.47
CA VAL A 79 -10.08 34.69 9.63
C VAL A 79 -9.68 36.14 9.37
N GLN A 80 -9.15 36.46 8.19
CA GLN A 80 -8.78 37.83 7.81
C GLN A 80 -10.00 38.75 7.66
N ALA A 81 -11.13 38.25 7.17
CA ALA A 81 -12.38 39.01 7.12
C ALA A 81 -12.91 39.34 8.53
N LEU A 82 -12.84 38.37 9.45
CA LEU A 82 -13.20 38.56 10.86
C LEU A 82 -12.25 39.55 11.55
N ASP A 83 -10.96 39.50 11.28
CA ASP A 83 -9.99 40.45 11.84
C ASP A 83 -10.26 41.88 11.37
N LYS A 84 -10.52 42.07 10.07
CA LYS A 84 -10.96 43.36 9.51
C LYS A 84 -12.26 43.86 10.14
N PHE A 85 -13.22 42.97 10.37
CA PHE A 85 -14.46 43.31 11.05
C PHE A 85 -14.20 43.79 12.47
N VAL A 86 -13.40 43.05 13.25
CA VAL A 86 -13.05 43.45 14.62
C VAL A 86 -12.34 44.80 14.64
N ALA A 87 -11.32 44.98 13.79
CA ALA A 87 -10.57 46.23 13.67
C ALA A 87 -11.45 47.43 13.29
N MET A 88 -12.49 47.23 12.47
CA MET A 88 -13.43 48.28 12.09
C MET A 88 -14.41 48.65 13.22
N ASN A 89 -14.77 47.69 14.07
CA ASN A 89 -15.77 47.89 15.11
C ASN A 89 -15.19 48.41 16.44
N ILE A 90 -13.90 48.20 16.72
CA ILE A 90 -13.25 48.75 17.92
C ILE A 90 -13.41 50.28 18.00
N PRO A 91 -13.05 51.08 16.96
CA PRO A 91 -13.21 52.54 16.99
C PRO A 91 -14.67 52.99 17.08
N PHE A 92 -15.61 52.17 16.58
CA PHE A 92 -17.04 52.45 16.68
C PHE A 92 -17.51 52.31 18.13
N VAL A 93 -17.12 51.23 18.81
CA VAL A 93 -17.44 51.00 20.22
C VAL A 93 -16.83 52.08 21.11
N GLU A 94 -15.59 52.48 20.85
CA GLU A 94 -14.92 53.58 21.56
C GLU A 94 -15.68 54.90 21.39
N LYS A 95 -16.10 55.24 20.17
CA LYS A 95 -16.92 56.45 19.93
C LYS A 95 -18.28 56.40 20.61
N VAL A 96 -18.94 55.24 20.63
CA VAL A 96 -20.23 55.10 21.34
C VAL A 96 -20.03 55.27 22.85
N ASP A 97 -18.90 54.78 23.39
CA ASP A 97 -18.53 54.98 24.79
C ASP A 97 -18.27 56.46 25.11
N GLU A 98 -17.51 57.15 24.27
CA GLU A 98 -17.27 58.60 24.38
C GLU A 98 -18.58 59.40 24.36
N LEU A 99 -19.50 59.06 23.44
CA LEU A 99 -20.81 59.70 23.32
C LEU A 99 -21.70 59.47 24.56
N SER A 100 -21.56 58.33 25.23
CA SER A 100 -22.28 58.05 26.49
C SER A 100 -21.90 59.03 27.62
N GLY A 101 -20.70 59.63 27.53
CA GLY A 101 -20.20 60.67 28.42
C GLY A 101 -20.87 62.04 28.23
N LEU A 102 -21.69 62.24 27.19
CA LEU A 102 -22.37 63.51 26.96
C LEU A 102 -23.53 63.74 27.95
N PRO A 103 -23.74 64.99 28.40
CA PRO A 103 -24.78 65.32 29.38
C PRO A 103 -26.22 65.07 28.87
N LEU A 104 -26.42 65.02 27.56
CA LEU A 104 -27.72 64.74 26.91
C LEU A 104 -28.18 63.28 27.05
N ILE A 105 -27.28 62.33 27.35
CA ILE A 105 -27.54 60.88 27.35
C ILE A 105 -27.49 60.30 28.79
N ASN A 106 -27.41 61.18 29.80
CA ASN A 106 -27.14 60.84 31.20
C ASN A 106 -28.03 59.74 31.80
N GLN A 107 -29.30 59.66 31.38
CA GLN A 107 -30.26 58.67 31.90
C GLN A 107 -29.94 57.24 31.45
N PHE A 108 -29.23 57.07 30.33
CA PHE A 108 -28.83 55.78 29.77
C PHE A 108 -27.32 55.51 29.87
N ARG A 109 -26.54 56.48 30.36
CA ARG A 109 -25.07 56.44 30.43
C ARG A 109 -24.56 55.13 31.03
N GLY A 110 -25.06 54.72 32.19
CA GLY A 110 -24.59 53.50 32.86
C GLY A 110 -24.84 52.23 32.04
N SER A 111 -25.97 52.15 31.34
CA SER A 111 -26.30 51.00 30.50
C SER A 111 -25.52 51.00 29.19
N ILE A 112 -25.33 52.16 28.56
CA ILE A 112 -24.55 52.30 27.32
C ILE A 112 -23.09 51.99 27.60
N HIS A 113 -22.51 52.59 28.65
CA HIS A 113 -21.13 52.35 29.07
C HIS A 113 -20.87 50.88 29.39
N HIS A 114 -21.80 50.20 30.08
CA HIS A 114 -21.64 48.77 30.35
C HIS A 114 -21.70 47.92 29.07
N ILE A 115 -22.59 48.26 28.13
CA ILE A 115 -22.70 47.56 26.85
C ILE A 115 -21.45 47.79 25.99
N THR A 116 -20.96 49.02 25.89
CA THR A 116 -19.77 49.37 25.12
C THR A 116 -18.52 48.72 25.71
N GLN A 117 -18.37 48.73 27.03
CA GLN A 117 -17.26 48.05 27.70
C GLN A 117 -17.29 46.54 27.44
N ASN A 118 -18.44 45.89 27.59
CA ASN A 118 -18.58 44.45 27.29
C ASN A 118 -18.30 44.14 25.81
N LEU A 119 -18.75 44.99 24.89
CA LEU A 119 -18.47 44.84 23.47
C LEU A 119 -16.98 44.99 23.18
N HIS A 120 -16.33 45.98 23.79
CA HIS A 120 -14.91 46.25 23.63
C HIS A 120 -14.05 45.08 24.13
N GLU A 121 -14.35 44.56 25.33
CA GLU A 121 -13.68 43.38 25.89
C GLU A 121 -13.88 42.14 25.00
N THR A 122 -15.09 41.96 24.45
CA THR A 122 -15.40 40.86 23.51
C THR A 122 -14.61 40.99 22.21
N LEU A 123 -14.53 42.19 21.63
CA LEU A 123 -13.77 42.45 20.40
C LEU A 123 -12.27 42.21 20.59
N ILE A 124 -11.69 42.63 21.72
CA ILE A 124 -10.30 42.34 22.07
C ILE A 124 -10.09 40.83 22.25
N GLY A 125 -11.03 40.13 22.90
CA GLY A 125 -11.01 38.68 23.04
C GLY A 125 -10.98 37.97 21.69
N LEU A 126 -11.86 38.38 20.77
CA LEU A 126 -11.90 37.87 19.40
C LEU A 126 -10.59 38.13 18.66
N GLN A 127 -10.01 39.32 18.78
CA GLN A 127 -8.74 39.64 18.14
C GLN A 127 -7.59 38.72 18.60
N LYS A 128 -7.52 38.40 19.90
CA LYS A 128 -6.53 37.44 20.44
C LYS A 128 -6.74 36.03 19.89
N THR A 129 -8.00 35.59 19.81
CA THR A 129 -8.34 34.28 19.23
C THR A 129 -8.01 34.21 17.75
N LEU A 130 -8.28 35.27 16.98
CA LEU A 130 -7.95 35.36 15.56
C LEU A 130 -6.43 35.35 15.34
N ALA A 131 -5.67 36.10 16.13
CA ALA A 131 -4.21 36.08 16.08
C ALA A 131 -3.62 34.70 16.42
N ALA A 132 -4.16 34.01 17.42
CA ALA A 132 -3.77 32.64 17.74
C ALA A 132 -4.12 31.66 16.60
N THR A 133 -5.25 31.88 15.94
CA THR A 133 -5.70 31.07 14.79
C THR A 133 -4.80 31.30 13.58
N GLU A 134 -4.43 32.55 13.27
CA GLU A 134 -3.51 32.87 12.18
C GLU A 134 -2.13 32.24 12.41
N ASN A 135 -1.59 32.34 13.62
CA ASN A 135 -0.33 31.68 13.98
C ASN A 135 -0.40 30.15 13.83
N ALA A 136 -1.54 29.53 14.14
CA ALA A 136 -1.73 28.11 13.92
C ALA A 136 -1.79 27.77 12.42
N LEU A 137 -2.43 28.60 11.60
CA LEU A 137 -2.47 28.42 10.15
C LEU A 137 -1.10 28.62 9.48
N ASP A 138 -0.22 29.44 10.06
CA ASP A 138 1.15 29.64 9.55
C ASP A 138 2.04 28.41 9.68
N THR A 139 1.74 27.49 10.61
CA THR A 139 2.45 26.20 10.67
C THR A 139 2.16 25.29 9.46
N TYR A 140 1.06 25.55 8.73
CA TYR A 140 0.70 24.84 7.50
C TYR A 140 1.27 25.57 6.28
N THR A 141 2.59 25.49 6.10
CA THR A 141 3.26 26.06 4.92
C THR A 141 3.07 25.21 3.67
N THR A 142 3.19 25.82 2.50
CA THR A 142 3.20 25.10 1.21
C THR A 142 4.33 24.09 1.13
N GLU A 143 5.47 24.39 1.76
CA GLU A 143 6.63 23.49 1.81
C GLU A 143 6.35 22.24 2.63
N THR A 144 5.80 22.38 3.85
CA THR A 144 5.44 21.19 4.66
C THR A 144 4.36 20.36 3.97
N HIS A 145 3.41 21.00 3.31
CA HIS A 145 2.41 20.34 2.49
C HIS A 145 3.01 19.52 1.33
N GLN A 146 3.90 20.12 0.55
CA GLN A 146 4.59 19.45 -0.56
C GLN A 146 5.46 18.29 -0.06
N ASN A 147 6.15 18.45 1.06
CA ASN A 147 6.97 17.40 1.67
C ASN A 147 6.11 16.20 2.12
N VAL A 148 4.94 16.45 2.71
CA VAL A 148 4.01 15.38 3.12
C VAL A 148 3.45 14.66 1.89
N LEU A 149 3.02 15.38 0.86
CA LEU A 149 2.55 14.76 -0.38
C LEU A 149 3.64 13.94 -1.07
N ALA A 150 4.86 14.47 -1.17
CA ALA A 150 5.98 13.75 -1.73
C ALA A 150 6.33 12.49 -0.94
N ALA A 151 6.25 12.53 0.41
CA ALA A 151 6.44 11.36 1.24
C ALA A 151 5.37 10.29 0.98
N ILE A 152 4.09 10.67 0.91
CA ILE A 152 3.00 9.74 0.60
C ILE A 152 3.17 9.14 -0.81
N ASP A 153 3.48 9.96 -1.81
CA ASP A 153 3.68 9.52 -3.20
C ASP A 153 4.88 8.57 -3.33
N ASN A 154 5.98 8.85 -2.64
CA ASN A 154 7.16 7.98 -2.61
C ASN A 154 6.85 6.64 -1.92
N THR A 155 6.19 6.65 -0.76
CA THR A 155 5.83 5.41 -0.06
C THR A 155 4.82 4.58 -0.85
N ALA A 156 3.84 5.22 -1.51
CA ALA A 156 2.91 4.52 -2.39
C ALA A 156 3.62 3.83 -3.56
N LYS A 157 4.62 4.50 -4.15
CA LYS A 157 5.46 3.93 -5.22
C LYS A 157 6.30 2.75 -4.73
N GLU A 158 6.96 2.88 -3.56
CA GLU A 158 7.75 1.78 -2.98
C GLU A 158 6.89 0.55 -2.68
N LEU A 159 5.66 0.74 -2.20
CA LEU A 159 4.71 -0.36 -1.98
C LEU A 159 4.26 -0.98 -3.31
N ALA A 160 4.04 -0.19 -4.36
CA ALA A 160 3.74 -0.73 -5.69
C ALA A 160 4.89 -1.60 -6.22
N ASP A 161 6.13 -1.07 -6.17
CA ASP A 161 7.32 -1.80 -6.61
C ASP A 161 7.53 -3.10 -5.80
N LEU A 162 7.28 -3.06 -4.48
CA LEU A 162 7.36 -4.23 -3.62
C LEU A 162 6.28 -5.28 -3.94
N SER A 163 5.04 -4.84 -4.19
CA SER A 163 3.94 -5.72 -4.61
C SER A 163 4.27 -6.44 -5.92
N ASP A 164 4.78 -5.70 -6.91
CA ASP A 164 5.19 -6.25 -8.20
C ASP A 164 6.32 -7.27 -8.05
N LEU A 165 7.33 -6.97 -7.22
CA LEU A 165 8.42 -7.90 -6.93
C LEU A 165 7.92 -9.20 -6.27
N LEU A 166 6.99 -9.10 -5.32
CA LEU A 166 6.40 -10.26 -4.65
C LEU A 166 5.57 -11.11 -5.62
N GLN A 167 4.80 -10.48 -6.52
CA GLN A 167 4.07 -11.18 -7.57
C GLN A 167 5.01 -11.89 -8.56
N GLN A 168 6.07 -11.21 -9.00
CA GLN A 168 7.08 -11.80 -9.88
C GLN A 168 7.79 -12.98 -9.21
N GLN A 169 8.16 -12.87 -7.93
CA GLN A 169 8.73 -13.99 -7.19
C GLN A 169 7.76 -15.17 -7.07
N ALA A 170 6.50 -14.92 -6.74
CA ALA A 170 5.49 -15.97 -6.68
C ALA A 170 5.36 -16.72 -8.03
N GLN A 171 5.41 -15.98 -9.14
CA GLN A 171 5.33 -16.53 -10.48
C GLN A 171 6.59 -17.31 -10.86
N LEU A 172 7.79 -16.79 -10.58
CA LEU A 172 9.07 -17.46 -10.86
C LEU A 172 9.19 -18.76 -10.08
N VAL A 173 8.83 -18.75 -8.80
CA VAL A 173 8.79 -19.95 -7.96
C VAL A 173 7.86 -21.00 -8.57
N ARG A 174 6.62 -20.61 -8.90
CA ARG A 174 5.63 -21.51 -9.50
C ARG A 174 6.12 -22.10 -10.82
N GLN A 175 6.71 -21.28 -11.70
CA GLN A 175 7.24 -21.72 -12.99
C GLN A 175 8.41 -22.69 -12.80
N THR A 176 9.36 -22.37 -11.92
CA THR A 176 10.53 -23.21 -11.65
C THR A 176 10.12 -24.59 -11.15
N THR A 177 9.19 -24.66 -10.20
CA THR A 177 8.66 -25.91 -9.67
C THR A 177 7.92 -26.73 -10.73
N LEU A 178 7.19 -26.08 -11.65
CA LEU A 178 6.52 -26.75 -12.78
C LEU A 178 7.51 -27.27 -13.83
N ILE A 179 8.55 -26.50 -14.17
CA ILE A 179 9.60 -26.91 -15.12
C ILE A 179 10.37 -28.12 -14.59
N LEU A 180 10.72 -28.11 -13.29
CA LEU A 180 11.35 -29.26 -12.62
C LEU A 180 10.48 -30.51 -12.68
N LEU A 181 9.17 -30.38 -12.43
CA LEU A 181 8.23 -31.50 -12.55
C LEU A 181 8.15 -32.00 -13.99
N ALA A 182 7.95 -31.11 -14.96
CA ALA A 182 7.83 -31.47 -16.37
C ALA A 182 9.11 -32.14 -16.88
N GLY A 183 10.29 -31.61 -16.54
CA GLY A 183 11.58 -32.19 -16.88
C GLY A 183 11.78 -33.58 -16.24
N GLY A 184 11.45 -33.74 -14.96
CA GLY A 184 11.52 -35.02 -14.25
C GLY A 184 10.57 -36.09 -14.83
N LEU A 185 9.35 -35.69 -15.22
CA LEU A 185 8.39 -36.59 -15.85
C LEU A 185 8.78 -36.94 -17.30
N LEU A 186 9.25 -35.98 -18.09
CA LEU A 186 9.71 -36.23 -19.46
C LEU A 186 10.92 -37.15 -19.48
N THR A 187 11.88 -36.95 -18.58
CA THR A 187 13.04 -37.84 -18.45
C THR A 187 12.60 -39.25 -18.04
N SER A 188 11.72 -39.39 -17.05
CA SER A 188 11.14 -40.69 -16.69
C SER A 188 10.44 -41.38 -17.88
N LEU A 189 9.63 -40.63 -18.64
CA LEU A 189 8.92 -41.14 -19.81
C LEU A 189 9.89 -41.66 -20.90
N VAL A 190 10.95 -40.92 -21.20
CA VAL A 190 11.97 -41.33 -22.18
C VAL A 190 12.66 -42.62 -21.75
N PHE A 191 13.01 -42.74 -20.46
CA PHE A 191 13.61 -43.95 -19.92
C PHE A 191 12.66 -45.16 -20.00
N ALA A 192 11.37 -44.96 -19.70
CA ALA A 192 10.35 -45.99 -19.78
C ALA A 192 10.08 -46.44 -21.23
N LEU A 193 9.96 -45.49 -22.17
CA LEU A 193 9.77 -45.78 -23.60
C LEU A 193 10.97 -46.54 -24.18
N ASN A 194 12.19 -46.13 -23.84
CA ASN A 194 13.39 -46.80 -24.29
C ASN A 194 13.49 -48.24 -23.74
N ALA A 195 13.14 -48.45 -22.47
CA ALA A 195 13.10 -49.78 -21.88
C ALA A 195 12.02 -50.69 -22.52
N CYS A 196 10.82 -50.14 -22.78
CA CYS A 196 9.76 -50.85 -23.50
C CYS A 196 10.15 -51.21 -24.93
N PHE A 197 10.84 -50.32 -25.65
CA PHE A 197 11.33 -50.60 -26.99
C PHE A 197 12.35 -51.74 -27.00
N HIS A 198 13.28 -51.76 -26.04
CA HIS A 198 14.24 -52.86 -25.88
C HIS A 198 13.58 -54.19 -25.51
N LEU A 199 12.51 -54.18 -24.70
CA LEU A 199 11.75 -55.39 -24.39
C LEU A 199 10.91 -55.88 -25.59
N ALA A 200 10.34 -54.95 -26.36
CA ALA A 200 9.57 -55.27 -27.56
C ALA A 200 10.46 -55.85 -28.67
N SER A 201 11.67 -55.31 -28.86
CA SER A 201 12.63 -55.83 -29.84
C SER A 201 13.11 -57.25 -29.48
N LEU A 202 13.34 -57.52 -28.20
CA LEU A 202 13.70 -58.88 -27.73
C LEU A 202 12.58 -59.89 -27.98
N ARG A 203 11.31 -59.46 -27.92
CA ARG A 203 10.14 -60.31 -28.21
C ARG A 203 9.93 -60.57 -29.71
N GLN A 204 10.50 -59.76 -30.59
CA GLN A 204 10.51 -59.99 -32.04
C GLN A 204 11.67 -60.88 -32.50
N GLU A 205 12.74 -60.99 -31.68
CA GLU A 205 13.91 -61.84 -31.95
C GLU A 205 13.74 -63.29 -31.45
N ASP A 206 12.76 -63.55 -30.57
CA ASP A 206 12.32 -64.87 -30.10
C ASP A 206 11.18 -65.43 -30.98
#